data_AF-A0A0D2QRY1-F1
#
_entry.id   AF-A0A0D2QRY1-F1
#
_cell.length_a   1.000
_cell.length_b   1.000
_cell.length_c   1.000
_cell.angle_alpha   90.00
_cell.angle_beta   90.00
_cell.angle_gamma   90.00
#
_symmetry.space_group_name_H-M   'P 1'
#
loop_
_entity.id
_entity.type
_entity.pdbx_description
1 polymer ?
#
loop_
_entity_poly.entity_id
_entity_poly.type
_entity_poly.pdbx_seq_one_letter_code
_entity_poly.pdbx_strand_id
1 'polypeptide(L)'
;MPILTLKTILKHQNPCRVIGSRFKTSSVQYVISRFRDPTFEKLMDKYKNLLKVIAIQDLILANPTNNPPSVSLDFLSRLSQKLHLNRGAASF
;
A
#
# COMPACT_ATOMS: atom_id res chain seq x y z
N MET A 1 -39.02 -36.39 36.01
CA MET A 1 -38.36 -35.23 36.67
C MET A 1 -38.01 -35.68 38.07
N PRO A 2 -36.77 -35.55 38.58
CA PRO A 2 -35.75 -34.48 38.39
C PRO A 2 -34.49 -35.01 37.67
N ILE A 3 -33.67 -34.31 36.85
CA ILE A 3 -32.94 -33.02 36.89
C ILE A 3 -31.96 -32.90 38.06
N LEU A 4 -30.67 -33.14 37.76
CA LEU A 4 -29.40 -32.64 38.33
C LEU A 4 -28.34 -33.70 37.91
N THR A 5 -27.17 -33.48 37.29
CA THR A 5 -26.31 -32.30 37.06
C THR A 5 -25.23 -32.70 36.03
N LEU A 6 -25.35 -32.19 34.81
CA LEU A 6 -24.36 -31.43 34.01
C LEU A 6 -22.85 -31.40 34.40
N LYS A 7 -22.18 -32.47 34.88
CA LYS A 7 -20.78 -32.36 35.37
C LYS A 7 -19.76 -33.44 35.00
N THR A 8 -19.93 -34.17 33.91
CA THR A 8 -18.84 -34.99 33.35
C THR A 8 -18.64 -34.75 31.85
N ILE A 9 -18.71 -33.47 31.48
CA ILE A 9 -18.01 -32.93 30.32
C ILE A 9 -16.56 -32.69 30.77
N LEU A 10 -15.59 -33.02 29.91
CA LEU A 10 -14.13 -32.80 30.04
C LEU A 10 -13.29 -33.94 30.64
N LYS A 11 -13.21 -35.07 29.92
CA LYS A 11 -11.95 -35.85 29.90
C LYS A 11 -11.77 -36.62 28.59
N HIS A 12 -11.80 -35.88 27.48
CA HIS A 12 -11.06 -36.28 26.29
C HIS A 12 -10.70 -35.01 25.50
N GLN A 13 -9.74 -34.26 26.03
CA GLN A 13 -8.98 -33.35 25.16
C GLN A 13 -8.23 -34.25 24.17
N ASN A 14 -8.86 -34.51 23.04
CA ASN A 14 -8.11 -34.83 21.84
C ASN A 14 -7.11 -33.68 21.69
N PRO A 15 -5.78 -33.92 21.75
CA PRO A 15 -4.84 -32.87 21.45
C PRO A 15 -5.15 -32.45 20.03
N CYS A 16 -5.65 -31.22 19.88
CA CYS A 16 -5.78 -30.56 18.60
C CYS A 16 -4.45 -30.73 17.85
N ARG A 17 -4.39 -31.71 16.95
CA ARG A 17 -3.42 -31.67 15.87
C ARG A 17 -3.87 -30.53 14.98
N VAL A 18 -3.46 -29.32 15.36
CA VAL A 18 -3.26 -28.24 14.41
C VAL A 18 -2.22 -28.81 13.46
N ILE A 19 -2.68 -29.44 12.38
CA ILE A 19 -1.84 -29.76 11.24
C ILE A 19 -1.33 -28.39 10.81
N GLY A 20 -0.08 -28.09 11.15
CA GLY A 20 0.51 -26.79 10.89
C GLY A 20 0.32 -26.48 9.42
N SER A 21 -0.56 -25.51 9.13
CA SER A 21 -0.71 -25.02 7.76
C SER A 21 0.65 -24.48 7.37
N ARG A 22 1.31 -25.14 6.41
CA ARG A 22 2.56 -24.65 5.87
C ARG A 22 2.21 -23.39 5.09
N PHE A 23 2.35 -22.23 5.72
CA PHE A 23 2.20 -20.96 5.03
C PHE A 23 3.30 -20.90 3.98
N LYS A 24 2.92 -21.11 2.71
CA LYS A 24 3.83 -20.88 1.60
C LYS A 24 4.08 -19.39 1.54
N THR A 25 5.33 -18.99 1.60
CA THR A 25 5.70 -17.61 1.30
C THR A 25 5.28 -17.33 -0.14
N SER A 26 4.38 -16.37 -0.33
CA SER A 26 4.07 -15.92 -1.69
C SER A 26 5.32 -15.29 -2.29
N SER A 27 5.41 -15.27 -3.63
CA SER A 27 6.50 -14.58 -4.32
C SER A 27 6.66 -13.13 -3.84
N VAL A 28 5.54 -12.46 -3.57
CA VAL A 28 5.50 -11.10 -3.00
C VAL A 28 6.12 -11.07 -1.60
N GLN A 29 5.72 -11.97 -0.70
CA GLN A 29 6.29 -12.04 0.65
C GLN A 29 7.80 -12.33 0.62
N TYR A 30 8.26 -13.22 -0.26
CA TYR A 30 9.68 -13.51 -0.44
C TYR A 30 10.47 -12.31 -0.96
N VAL A 31 9.91 -11.52 -1.90
CA VAL A 31 10.56 -10.31 -2.42
C VAL A 31 10.60 -9.19 -1.37
N ILE A 32 9.59 -9.10 -0.50
CA ILE A 32 9.56 -8.13 0.60
C ILE A 32 10.59 -8.49 1.69
N SER A 33 10.79 -9.76 2.00
CA SER A 33 11.69 -10.21 3.08
C SER A 33 13.18 -10.17 2.73
N ARG A 34 13.57 -9.88 1.49
CA ARG A 34 14.99 -9.79 1.12
C ARG A 34 15.62 -8.57 1.78
N PHE A 35 16.86 -8.72 2.22
CA PHE A 35 17.66 -7.58 2.63
C PHE A 35 17.79 -6.60 1.47
N ARG A 36 17.42 -5.35 1.72
CA ARG A 36 17.60 -4.24 0.78
C ARG A 36 18.52 -3.23 1.43
N ASP A 37 19.43 -2.70 0.64
CA ASP A 37 20.34 -1.68 1.12
C ASP A 37 19.54 -0.43 1.55
N PRO A 38 19.72 0.08 2.79
CA PRO A 38 18.99 1.25 3.27
C PRO A 38 19.18 2.50 2.41
N THR A 39 20.34 2.64 1.75
CA THR A 39 20.61 3.73 0.81
C THR A 39 19.77 3.57 -0.45
N PHE A 40 19.69 2.35 -0.98
CA PHE A 40 18.85 2.04 -2.13
C PHE A 40 17.37 2.37 -1.86
N GLU A 41 16.82 1.97 -0.71
CA GLU A 41 15.45 2.31 -0.33
C GLU A 41 15.22 3.82 -0.24
N LYS A 42 16.17 4.56 0.35
CA LYS A 42 16.13 6.03 0.42
C LYS A 42 16.16 6.68 -0.97
N LEU A 43 16.93 6.13 -1.90
CA LEU A 43 16.98 6.61 -3.28
C LEU A 43 15.69 6.26 -4.03
N MET A 44 15.12 5.07 -3.83
CA MET A 44 13.87 4.66 -4.46
C MET A 44 12.67 5.46 -3.97
N ASP A 45 12.67 5.89 -2.71
CA ASP A 45 11.63 6.77 -2.20
C ASP A 45 11.65 8.14 -2.91
N LYS A 46 12.84 8.70 -3.16
CA LYS A 46 13.00 9.93 -3.97
C LYS A 46 12.63 9.70 -5.43
N TYR A 47 13.01 8.56 -6.00
CA TYR A 47 12.69 8.20 -7.38
C TYR A 47 11.17 8.13 -7.63
N LYS A 48 10.40 7.60 -6.68
CA LYS A 48 8.93 7.62 -6.77
C LYS A 48 8.38 9.04 -6.87
N ASN A 49 8.97 10.00 -6.16
CA ASN A 49 8.56 11.39 -6.24
C ASN A 49 8.88 12.00 -7.61
N LEU A 50 10.04 11.68 -8.18
CA LEU A 50 10.40 12.09 -9.55
C LEU A 50 9.37 11.58 -10.57
N LEU A 51 8.99 10.31 -10.52
CA LEU A 51 7.98 9.75 -11.42
C LEU A 51 6.63 10.47 -11.32
N LYS A 52 6.22 10.85 -10.11
CA LYS A 52 4.99 11.64 -9.91
C LYS A 52 5.08 13.02 -10.54
N VAL A 53 6.24 13.69 -10.46
CA VAL A 53 6.46 15.00 -11.09
C VAL A 53 6.38 14.89 -12.61
N ILE A 54 7.04 13.88 -13.20
CA ILE A 54 7.01 13.65 -14.66
C ILE A 54 5.59 13.42 -15.14
N ALA A 55 4.81 12.59 -14.43
CA ALA A 55 3.41 12.34 -14.80
C ALA A 55 2.54 13.61 -14.79
N ILE A 56 2.79 14.56 -13.88
CA ILE A 56 2.09 15.85 -13.86
C ILE A 56 2.52 16.74 -15.04
N GLN A 57 3.81 16.77 -15.36
CA GLN A 57 4.32 17.50 -16.53
C GLN A 57 3.72 16.95 -17.83
N ASP A 58 3.71 15.62 -17.99
CA ASP A 58 3.11 14.96 -19.15
C ASP A 58 1.62 15.29 -19.26
N LEU A 59 0.90 15.34 -18.14
CA LEU A 59 -0.51 15.73 -18.10
C LEU A 59 -0.75 17.19 -18.52
N ILE A 60 0.12 18.12 -18.10
CA ILE A 60 0.06 19.52 -18.51
C ILE A 60 0.31 19.63 -20.02
N LEU A 61 1.36 18.97 -20.52
CA LEU A 61 1.74 18.98 -21.93
C LEU A 61 0.72 18.27 -22.84
N ALA A 62 -0.02 17.29 -22.31
CA ALA A 62 -1.07 16.59 -23.03
C ALA A 62 -2.30 17.46 -23.36
N ASN A 63 -2.38 18.70 -22.84
CA ASN A 63 -3.49 19.61 -23.07
C ASN A 63 -3.06 20.81 -23.95
N PRO A 64 -2.89 20.62 -25.27
CA PRO A 64 -2.33 21.63 -26.17
C PRO A 64 -3.30 22.77 -26.51
N THR A 65 -4.54 22.72 -26.04
CA THR A 65 -5.57 23.71 -26.37
C THR A 65 -5.33 25.06 -25.68
N ASN A 66 -4.58 25.05 -24.57
CA ASN A 66 -4.23 26.25 -23.83
C ASN A 66 -2.80 26.66 -24.19
N ASN A 67 -2.58 27.94 -24.46
CA ASN A 67 -1.25 28.49 -24.74
C ASN A 67 -0.93 29.60 -23.72
N PRO A 68 -0.06 29.35 -22.73
CA PRO A 68 0.71 28.12 -22.49
C PRO A 68 -0.14 26.94 -21.97
N PRO A 69 0.31 25.69 -22.19
CA PRO A 69 -0.37 24.49 -21.71
C PRO A 69 -0.47 24.57 -20.19
N SER A 70 -1.70 24.45 -19.70
CA SER A 70 -2.01 24.69 -18.30
C SER A 70 -3.22 23.88 -17.88
N VAL A 71 -3.22 23.49 -16.61
CA VAL A 71 -4.31 22.80 -15.93
C VAL A 71 -4.76 23.64 -14.73
N SER A 72 -6.01 23.51 -14.31
CA SER A 72 -6.51 24.32 -13.20
C SER A 72 -5.85 23.93 -11.87
N LEU A 73 -5.61 24.93 -11.02
CA LEU A 73 -5.01 24.72 -9.71
C LEU A 73 -5.89 23.85 -8.80
N ASP A 74 -7.21 23.98 -8.89
CA ASP A 74 -8.16 23.12 -8.14
C ASP A 74 -8.01 21.65 -8.54
N PHE A 75 -7.87 21.38 -9.84
CA PHE A 75 -7.62 20.03 -10.33
C PHE A 75 -6.28 19.48 -9.81
N LEU A 76 -5.19 20.24 -9.92
CA LEU A 76 -3.89 19.85 -9.38
C LEU A 76 -3.95 19.65 -7.85
N SER A 77 -4.71 20.46 -7.13
CA SER A 77 -4.90 20.34 -5.67
C SER A 77 -5.52 18.99 -5.31
N ARG A 78 -6.63 18.62 -5.96
CA ARG A 78 -7.30 17.32 -5.76
C ARG A 78 -6.40 16.14 -6.18
N LEU A 79 -5.64 16.31 -7.25
CA LEU A 79 -4.73 15.28 -7.76
C LEU A 79 -3.51 15.10 -6.84
N SER A 80 -2.93 16.20 -6.33
CA SER A 80 -1.78 16.18 -5.43
C SER A 80 -2.08 15.43 -4.12
N GLN A 81 -3.31 15.58 -3.61
CA GLN A 81 -3.80 14.82 -2.46
C GLN A 81 -3.85 13.32 -2.76
N LYS A 82 -4.32 12.91 -3.94
CA LYS A 82 -4.34 11.49 -4.34
C LYS A 82 -2.96 10.90 -4.60
N LEU A 83 -2.04 11.70 -5.14
CA LEU A 83 -0.67 11.27 -5.44
C LEU A 83 0.26 11.30 -4.22
N HIS A 84 -0.18 11.81 -3.07
CA HIS A 84 0.65 12.02 -1.88
C HIS A 84 1.98 12.71 -2.26
N LEU A 85 1.89 13.89 -2.87
CA LEU A 85 3.07 14.70 -3.22
C LEU A 85 3.63 15.38 -1.96
N ASN A 86 4.95 15.51 -1.88
CA ASN A 86 5.61 16.19 -0.76
C ASN A 86 5.46 17.72 -0.79
N ARG A 87 4.98 18.29 -1.90
CA ARG A 87 4.77 19.73 -2.11
C ARG A 87 3.35 19.98 -2.59
N GLY A 88 2.82 21.16 -2.29
CA GLY A 88 1.49 21.56 -2.73
C GLY A 88 1.39 21.74 -4.25
N ALA A 89 0.17 21.67 -4.76
CA ALA A 89 -0.15 21.83 -6.18
C ALA A 89 0.48 23.06 -6.85
N ALA A 90 0.62 24.18 -6.12
CA ALA A 90 1.22 25.42 -6.62
C ALA A 90 2.74 25.35 -6.90
N SER A 91 3.41 24.24 -6.54
CA SER A 91 4.84 24.02 -6.88
C SER A 91 5.05 23.43 -8.27
N PHE A 92 3.97 23.07 -8.97
CA PHE A 92 3.96 22.48 -10.31
C PHE A 92 3.34 23.46 -11.30
#